data_AF-Q28HD8-F1
#
_entry.id   AF-Q28HD8-F1
#
_cell.length_a   1.000
_cell.length_b   1.000
_cell.length_c   1.000
_cell.angle_alpha   90.00
_cell.angle_beta   90.00
_cell.angle_gamma   90.00
#
_symmetry.space_group_name_H-M   'P 1'
#
loop_
_entity.id
_entity.type
_entity.pdbx_description
1 polymer ?
#
loop_
_entity_poly.entity_id
_entity_poly.type
_entity_poly.pdbx_seq_one_letter_code
_entity_poly.pdbx_strand_id
1 'polypeptide(L)'
;MSGRGKKVQKAASGKSSRSAKAGLQFPVGRIHRLLRKGNYAERIGSGSAIYLAATLEYLCAEVLELAGNAARDNKKSRILPRHIQLAVRNDDELAKLFDGVTIADGGVLPNIQSALLPKKTSKGSASQEPKVAESQEF
;
A
#
# COMPACT_ATOMS: atom_id res chain seq x y z
N MET A 1 -57.73 -8.59 5.75
CA MET A 1 -56.38 -8.77 6.34
C MET A 1 -55.40 -9.06 5.23
N SER A 2 -54.58 -8.09 4.82
CA SER A 2 -53.62 -8.26 3.72
C SER A 2 -52.34 -8.91 4.26
N GLY A 3 -52.22 -10.23 4.07
CA GLY A 3 -51.02 -10.99 4.36
C GLY A 3 -49.93 -10.63 3.36
N ARG A 4 -48.94 -9.84 3.79
CA ARG A 4 -47.78 -9.47 2.99
C ARG A 4 -46.85 -10.68 2.86
N GLY A 5 -47.17 -11.57 1.93
CA GLY A 5 -46.34 -12.71 1.55
C GLY A 5 -44.95 -12.25 1.13
N LYS A 6 -43.92 -12.89 1.70
CA LYS A 6 -42.51 -12.75 1.36
C LYS A 6 -42.37 -12.76 -0.16
N LYS A 7 -41.98 -11.63 -0.78
CA LYS A 7 -41.75 -11.53 -2.22
C LYS A 7 -40.76 -12.62 -2.63
N VAL A 8 -41.24 -13.68 -3.27
CA VAL A 8 -40.40 -14.59 -4.04
C VAL A 8 -39.84 -13.74 -5.18
N GLN A 9 -38.59 -13.30 -5.03
CA GLN A 9 -37.98 -12.39 -5.99
C GLN A 9 -37.81 -13.11 -7.32
N LYS A 10 -38.65 -12.71 -8.29
CA LYS A 10 -38.46 -12.85 -9.74
C LYS A 10 -36.96 -12.64 -10.05
N ALA A 11 -36.35 -13.54 -10.81
CA ALA A 11 -34.92 -13.56 -11.13
C ALA A 11 -34.42 -12.13 -11.45
N ALA A 12 -33.68 -11.55 -10.49
CA ALA A 12 -33.37 -10.13 -10.49
C ALA A 12 -32.30 -9.82 -11.54
N SER A 13 -32.64 -8.89 -12.43
CA SER A 13 -31.72 -8.11 -13.26
C SER A 13 -30.45 -7.75 -12.49
N GLY A 14 -29.28 -8.10 -13.04
CA GLY A 14 -27.94 -7.66 -12.60
C GLY A 14 -27.71 -7.69 -11.08
N LYS A 15 -27.29 -8.84 -10.52
CA LYS A 15 -26.89 -8.91 -9.10
C LYS A 15 -25.71 -7.96 -8.83
N SER A 16 -26.00 -6.78 -8.27
CA SER A 16 -24.97 -5.85 -7.81
C SER A 16 -24.11 -6.51 -6.72
N SER A 17 -22.80 -6.46 -6.91
CA SER A 17 -21.82 -7.10 -6.02
C SER A 17 -21.79 -6.40 -4.66
N ARG A 18 -21.37 -7.12 -3.61
CA ARG A 18 -21.18 -6.51 -2.28
C ARG A 18 -20.14 -5.38 -2.30
N SER A 19 -19.12 -5.50 -3.15
CA SER A 19 -18.12 -4.44 -3.38
C SER A 19 -18.76 -3.19 -3.98
N ALA A 20 -19.55 -3.34 -5.06
CA ALA A 20 -20.23 -2.22 -5.70
C ALA A 20 -21.20 -1.50 -4.75
N LYS A 21 -21.92 -2.26 -3.91
CA LYS A 21 -22.80 -1.68 -2.88
C LYS A 21 -22.06 -0.95 -1.76
N ALA A 22 -20.82 -1.35 -1.49
CA ALA A 22 -19.97 -0.74 -0.47
C ALA A 22 -19.09 0.40 -1.02
N GLY A 23 -19.10 0.64 -2.34
CA GLY A 23 -18.22 1.62 -2.98
C GLY A 23 -16.73 1.22 -3.01
N LEU A 24 -16.43 -0.07 -2.92
CA LEU A 24 -15.06 -0.59 -2.84
C LEU A 24 -14.63 -1.22 -4.16
N GLN A 25 -13.38 -1.00 -4.55
CA GLN A 25 -12.72 -1.75 -5.63
C GLN A 25 -12.33 -3.16 -5.17
N PHE A 26 -11.98 -3.32 -3.89
CA PHE A 26 -11.56 -4.59 -3.32
C PHE A 26 -12.70 -5.61 -3.23
N PRO A 27 -12.39 -6.91 -3.38
CA PRO A 27 -13.42 -7.95 -3.49
C PRO A 27 -13.96 -8.39 -2.12
N VAL A 28 -14.93 -7.65 -1.57
CA VAL A 28 -15.65 -7.96 -0.30
C VAL A 28 -16.12 -9.42 -0.25
N GLY A 29 -16.64 -9.93 -1.37
CA GLY A 29 -17.11 -11.30 -1.49
C GLY A 29 -16.02 -12.35 -1.25
N ARG A 30 -14.83 -12.10 -1.79
CA ARG A 30 -13.66 -12.97 -1.67
C ARG A 30 -13.08 -12.89 -0.26
N ILE A 31 -12.95 -11.69 0.29
CA ILE A 31 -12.43 -11.46 1.64
C ILE A 31 -13.31 -12.17 2.67
N HIS A 32 -14.64 -12.07 2.57
CA HIS A 32 -15.55 -12.81 3.44
C HIS A 32 -15.36 -14.33 3.38
N ARG A 33 -15.10 -14.88 2.18
CA ARG A 33 -14.82 -16.31 2.01
C ARG A 33 -13.48 -16.70 2.65
N LEU A 34 -12.44 -15.88 2.48
CA LEU A 34 -11.13 -16.10 3.09
C LEU A 34 -11.21 -16.06 4.61
N LEU A 35 -11.93 -15.10 5.19
CA LEU A 35 -12.18 -15.03 6.64
C LEU A 35 -12.84 -16.28 7.20
N ARG A 36 -13.84 -16.86 6.49
CA ARG A 36 -14.46 -18.12 6.91
C ARG A 36 -13.53 -19.33 6.75
N LYS A 37 -12.70 -19.37 5.72
CA LYS A 37 -11.75 -20.46 5.50
C LYS A 37 -10.57 -20.40 6.47
N GLY A 38 -10.22 -19.21 6.96
CA GLY A 38 -9.08 -18.98 7.85
C GLY A 38 -9.31 -19.39 9.31
N ASN A 39 -10.51 -19.90 9.67
CA ASN A 39 -10.84 -20.35 11.02
C ASN A 39 -10.56 -19.32 12.13
N TYR A 40 -10.68 -18.03 11.84
CA TYR A 40 -10.45 -16.95 12.82
C TYR A 40 -11.53 -16.88 13.91
N ALA A 41 -12.76 -17.31 13.60
CA ALA A 41 -13.88 -17.39 14.52
C ALA A 41 -14.95 -18.35 13.97
N GLU A 42 -15.83 -18.86 14.84
CA GLU A 42 -16.94 -19.75 14.46
C GLU A 42 -17.92 -19.06 13.47
N ARG A 43 -18.20 -17.77 13.69
CA ARG A 43 -19.08 -16.96 12.83
C ARG A 43 -18.38 -15.68 12.41
N ILE A 44 -18.49 -15.36 11.12
CA ILE A 44 -18.00 -14.11 10.54
C ILE A 44 -19.19 -13.22 10.17
N GLY A 45 -19.23 -12.02 10.74
CA GLY A 45 -20.25 -11.03 10.42
C GLY A 45 -20.10 -10.47 9.00
N SER A 46 -21.21 -10.09 8.37
CA SER A 46 -21.19 -9.51 7.02
C SER A 46 -20.44 -8.18 6.94
N GLY A 47 -20.52 -7.37 8.00
CA GLY A 47 -19.82 -6.08 8.10
C GLY A 47 -18.30 -6.22 8.21
N SER A 48 -17.80 -7.27 8.86
CA SER A 48 -16.36 -7.49 9.06
C SER A 48 -15.59 -7.57 7.75
N ALA A 49 -16.16 -8.23 6.74
CA ALA A 49 -15.53 -8.32 5.42
C ALA A 49 -15.57 -7.01 4.63
N ILE A 50 -16.55 -6.14 4.87
CA ILE A 50 -16.60 -4.82 4.25
C ILE A 50 -15.54 -3.93 4.88
N TYR A 51 -15.47 -3.91 6.22
CA TYR A 51 -14.49 -3.13 6.95
C TYR A 51 -13.06 -3.52 6.57
N LEU A 52 -12.74 -4.82 6.62
CA LEU A 52 -11.41 -5.29 6.24
C LEU A 52 -11.09 -5.01 4.76
N ALA A 53 -12.07 -5.12 3.85
CA ALA A 53 -11.85 -4.77 2.45
C ALA A 53 -11.51 -3.30 2.27
N ALA A 54 -12.22 -2.40 2.96
CA ALA A 54 -11.94 -0.97 2.93
C ALA A 54 -10.55 -0.65 3.50
N THR A 55 -10.18 -1.27 4.63
CA THR A 55 -8.85 -1.08 5.23
C THR A 55 -7.72 -1.55 4.31
N LEU A 56 -7.87 -2.74 3.69
CA LEU A 56 -6.88 -3.24 2.74
C LEU A 56 -6.79 -2.38 1.48
N GLU A 57 -7.92 -1.89 0.98
CA GLU A 57 -7.95 -0.98 -0.17
C GLU A 57 -7.25 0.33 0.15
N TYR A 58 -7.51 0.91 1.33
CA TYR A 58 -6.85 2.12 1.80
C TYR A 58 -5.33 1.95 1.91
N LEU A 59 -4.85 0.90 2.59
CA LEU A 59 -3.41 0.65 2.73
C LEU A 59 -2.73 0.40 1.38
N CYS A 60 -3.38 -0.31 0.46
CA CYS A 60 -2.86 -0.46 -0.90
C CYS A 60 -2.80 0.86 -1.66
N ALA A 61 -3.83 1.71 -1.53
CA ALA A 61 -3.83 3.03 -2.16
C ALA A 61 -2.68 3.90 -1.62
N GLU A 62 -2.46 3.92 -0.31
CA GLU A 62 -1.38 4.69 0.34
C GLU A 62 0.00 4.28 -0.17
N VAL A 63 0.28 2.97 -0.17
CA VAL A 63 1.55 2.43 -0.69
C VAL A 63 1.72 2.74 -2.18
N LEU A 64 0.65 2.65 -2.97
CA LEU A 64 0.70 2.94 -4.41
C LEU A 64 0.86 4.43 -4.72
N GLU A 65 0.27 5.32 -3.93
CA GLU A 65 0.42 6.76 -4.06
C GLU A 65 1.88 7.17 -3.84
N LEU A 66 2.46 6.76 -2.70
CA LEU A 66 3.85 7.05 -2.37
C LEU A 66 4.84 6.38 -3.33
N ALA A 67 4.60 5.12 -3.72
CA ALA A 67 5.45 4.44 -4.70
C ALA A 67 5.32 5.06 -6.10
N GLY A 68 4.14 5.58 -6.45
CA GLY A 68 3.92 6.34 -7.68
C GLY A 68 4.70 7.65 -7.69
N ASN A 69 4.73 8.36 -6.56
CA ASN A 69 5.55 9.56 -6.38
C ASN A 69 7.04 9.22 -6.49
N ALA A 70 7.52 8.18 -5.79
CA ALA A 70 8.91 7.73 -5.89
C ALA A 70 9.30 7.29 -7.32
N ALA A 71 8.39 6.67 -8.07
CA ALA A 71 8.62 6.34 -9.48
C ALA A 71 8.77 7.59 -10.34
N ARG A 72 7.91 8.60 -10.11
CA ARG A 72 7.93 9.89 -10.81
C ARG A 72 9.22 10.66 -10.52
N ASP A 73 9.67 10.67 -9.27
CA ASP A 73 10.91 11.33 -8.85
C ASP A 73 12.14 10.69 -9.54
N ASN A 74 12.11 9.37 -9.73
CA ASN A 74 13.10 8.63 -10.52
C ASN A 74 12.84 8.69 -12.03
N LYS A 75 11.98 9.60 -12.50
CA LYS A 75 11.65 9.83 -13.91
C LYS A 75 11.15 8.57 -14.63
N LYS A 76 10.49 7.65 -13.90
CA LYS A 76 9.86 6.44 -14.45
C LYS A 76 8.33 6.56 -14.39
N SER A 77 7.66 5.96 -15.37
CA SER A 77 6.19 5.86 -15.39
C SER A 77 5.66 4.56 -14.78
N ARG A 78 6.54 3.60 -14.48
CA ARG A 78 6.20 2.28 -13.93
C ARG A 78 6.75 2.14 -12.52
N ILE A 79 5.89 1.68 -11.60
CA ILE A 79 6.30 1.29 -10.25
C ILE A 79 7.11 0.00 -10.32
N LEU A 80 8.28 0.00 -9.69
CA LEU A 80 9.20 -1.13 -9.55
C LEU A 80 9.36 -1.48 -8.06
N PRO A 81 9.90 -2.66 -7.70
CA PRO A 81 10.12 -3.00 -6.29
C PRO A 81 10.94 -1.96 -5.53
N ARG A 82 11.92 -1.32 -6.19
CA ARG A 82 12.67 -0.18 -5.66
C ARG A 82 11.77 0.96 -5.20
N HIS A 83 10.75 1.34 -5.99
CA HIS A 83 9.84 2.43 -5.65
C HIS A 83 8.97 2.10 -4.44
N ILE A 84 8.55 0.83 -4.32
CA ILE A 84 7.79 0.36 -3.14
C ILE A 84 8.69 0.40 -1.91
N GLN A 85 9.93 -0.05 -2.00
CA GLN A 85 10.89 0.01 -0.90
C GLN A 85 11.16 1.46 -0.46
N LEU A 86 11.38 2.38 -1.41
CA LEU A 86 11.58 3.79 -1.09
C LEU A 86 10.36 4.41 -0.42
N ALA A 87 9.15 4.13 -0.91
CA ALA A 87 7.90 4.60 -0.33
C ALA A 87 7.71 4.09 1.11
N VAL A 88 7.85 2.77 1.31
CA VAL A 88 7.65 2.14 2.63
C VAL A 88 8.69 2.57 3.65
N ARG A 89 9.96 2.75 3.26
CA ARG A 89 11.03 3.06 4.22
C ARG A 89 11.19 4.55 4.54
N ASN A 90 10.69 5.45 3.67
CA ASN A 90 10.70 6.90 3.94
C ASN A 90 9.44 7.38 4.69
N ASP A 91 8.41 6.54 4.84
CA ASP A 91 7.22 6.85 5.60
C ASP A 91 7.27 6.15 6.97
N ASP A 92 7.11 6.91 8.06
CA ASP A 92 7.28 6.39 9.43
C ASP A 92 6.23 5.33 9.80
N GLU A 93 4.98 5.52 9.34
CA GLU A 93 3.87 4.63 9.67
C GLU A 93 3.97 3.32 8.90
N LEU A 94 4.28 3.39 7.59
CA LEU A 94 4.51 2.23 6.75
C LEU A 94 5.80 1.50 7.15
N ALA A 95 6.88 2.21 7.48
CA ALA A 95 8.13 1.59 7.92
C ALA A 95 7.90 0.74 9.18
N LYS A 96 7.08 1.24 10.11
CA LYS A 96 6.68 0.51 11.32
C LYS A 96 5.72 -0.64 11.02
N LEU A 97 4.74 -0.43 10.14
CA LEU A 97 3.78 -1.47 9.76
C LEU A 97 4.46 -2.66 9.05
N PHE A 98 5.48 -2.38 8.24
CA PHE A 98 6.26 -3.35 7.48
C PHE A 98 7.61 -3.67 8.16
N ASP A 99 7.69 -3.51 9.48
CA ASP A 99 8.86 -3.99 10.23
C ASP A 99 9.00 -5.51 10.09
N GLY A 100 10.23 -5.98 9.88
CA GLY A 100 10.53 -7.39 9.59
C GLY A 100 10.13 -7.90 8.19
N VAL A 101 9.50 -7.08 7.34
CA VAL A 101 9.16 -7.47 5.95
C VAL A 101 10.32 -7.17 5.00
N THR A 102 10.73 -8.14 4.19
CA THR A 102 11.73 -7.96 3.13
C THR A 102 11.03 -7.78 1.78
N ILE A 103 11.30 -6.66 1.10
CA ILE A 103 10.85 -6.41 -0.26
C ILE A 103 11.94 -6.88 -1.22
N ALA A 104 11.66 -7.95 -1.97
CA ALA A 104 12.56 -8.48 -3.00
C ALA A 104 12.86 -7.38 -4.03
N ASP A 105 14.13 -7.29 -4.47
CA ASP A 105 14.63 -6.29 -5.42
C ASP A 105 14.39 -4.82 -5.01
N GLY A 106 14.14 -4.55 -3.73
CA GLY A 106 13.91 -3.20 -3.21
C GLY A 106 15.18 -2.39 -2.95
N GLY A 107 16.30 -3.06 -2.67
CA GLY A 107 17.52 -2.41 -2.17
C GLY A 107 17.31 -1.72 -0.82
N VAL A 108 18.13 -0.72 -0.52
CA VAL A 108 18.09 0.04 0.75
C VAL A 108 18.01 1.55 0.52
N LEU A 109 17.55 2.31 1.51
CA LEU A 109 17.63 3.77 1.45
C LEU A 109 19.10 4.20 1.33
N PRO A 110 19.44 5.12 0.41
CA PRO A 110 20.78 5.67 0.34
C PRO A 110 21.13 6.37 1.65
N ASN A 111 22.10 5.83 2.37
CA ASN A 111 22.60 6.42 3.62
C ASN A 111 24.08 6.10 3.79
N ILE A 112 24.88 7.13 4.05
CA ILE A 112 26.31 7.00 4.36
C ILE A 112 26.53 7.59 5.74
N GLN A 113 27.05 6.76 6.67
CA GLN A 113 27.40 7.23 8.01
C GLN A 113 28.43 8.36 7.91
N SER A 114 28.23 9.44 8.68
CA SER A 114 29.07 10.64 8.60
C SER A 114 30.56 10.37 8.82
N ALA A 115 30.89 9.37 9.64
CA ALA A 115 32.25 8.91 9.89
C ALA A 115 32.97 8.33 8.65
N LEU A 116 32.21 7.89 7.64
CA LEU A 116 32.75 7.32 6.40
C LEU A 116 32.96 8.37 5.31
N LEU A 117 32.53 9.62 5.54
CA LEU A 117 32.73 10.69 4.57
C LEU A 117 34.20 11.12 4.55
N PRO A 118 34.74 11.48 3.36
CA PRO A 118 36.09 12.05 3.28
C PRO A 118 36.20 13.26 4.20
N LYS A 119 37.26 13.30 5.02
CA LYS A 119 37.57 14.51 5.80
C LYS A 119 37.81 15.64 4.81
N LYS A 120 36.99 16.70 4.86
CA LYS A 120 37.19 17.91 4.05
C LYS A 120 38.58 18.48 4.36
N THR A 121 39.58 18.20 3.53
CA THR A 121 40.84 18.96 3.53
C THR A 121 40.54 20.29 2.86
N SER A 122 40.48 21.36 3.64
CA SER A 122 40.22 22.72 3.16
C SER A 122 41.22 23.13 2.08
N LYS A 123 40.76 23.29 0.84
CA LYS A 123 41.32 24.24 -0.12
C LYS A 123 40.18 25.06 -0.72
N GLY A 124 40.16 26.35 -0.37
CA GLY A 124 39.48 27.39 -1.13
C GLY A 124 37.98 27.54 -0.85
N SER A 125 37.62 28.71 -0.34
CA SER A 125 36.27 29.25 -0.21
C SER A 125 35.43 29.12 -1.49
N ALA A 126 34.32 28.38 -1.40
CA ALA A 126 33.07 28.73 -2.07
C ALA A 126 31.94 27.94 -1.39
N SER A 127 31.00 28.66 -0.80
CA SER A 127 29.71 28.16 -0.34
C SER A 127 28.99 27.44 -1.47
N GLN A 128 28.97 26.11 -1.42
CA GLN A 128 28.04 25.29 -2.18
C GLN A 128 27.31 24.36 -1.22
N GLU A 129 25.99 24.45 -1.25
CA GLU A 129 25.07 23.57 -0.54
C GLU A 129 25.39 22.09 -0.83
N PRO A 130 25.16 21.18 0.13
CA PRO A 130 25.42 19.78 -0.06
C PRO A 130 24.48 19.24 -1.14
N LYS A 131 25.01 19.01 -2.35
CA LYS A 131 24.33 18.18 -3.35
C LYS A 131 24.18 16.80 -2.76
N VAL A 132 22.92 16.39 -2.58
CA VAL A 132 22.54 14.99 -2.32
C VAL A 132 23.27 14.15 -3.36
N ALA A 133 24.10 13.22 -2.90
CA ALA A 133 24.80 12.30 -3.78
C ALA A 133 23.74 11.52 -4.56
N GLU A 134 23.60 11.84 -5.85
CA GLU A 134 22.75 11.15 -6.80
C GLU A 134 23.27 9.72 -6.89
N SER A 135 22.67 8.83 -6.08
CA SER A 135 23.01 7.41 -6.06
C SER A 135 22.65 6.85 -7.44
N GLN A 136 23.67 6.32 -8.12
CA GLN A 136 23.64 5.80 -9.48
C GLN A 136 22.32 5.07 -9.78
N GLU A 137 21.60 5.60 -10.78
CA GLU A 137 20.48 4.91 -11.40
C GLU A 137 20.99 3.60 -12.02
N PHE A 138 20.41 2.48 -11.60
CA PHE A 138 20.27 1.27 -12.40
C PHE A 138 18.78 1.01 -12.60
#